data_AF-A0A645D331-F1
#
_entry.id   AF-A0A645D331-F1
#
_cell.length_a   1.000
_cell.length_b   1.000
_cell.length_c   1.000
_cell.angle_alpha   90.00
_cell.angle_beta   90.00
_cell.angle_gamma   90.00
#
_symmetry.space_group_name_H-M   'P 1'
#
loop_
_entity.id
_entity.type
_entity.pdbx_description
1 polymer ?
#
loop_
_entity_poly.entity_id
_entity_poly.type
_entity_poly.pdbx_seq_one_letter_code
_entity_poly.pdbx_strand_id
1 'polypeptide(L)' 'MAITGNGNASKEQVAGMLKNLLKLAEFPTKYLDASDGLAVAVCHHFNMGNMATDKNYSGWESFLKENPDRLK' A
#
# COMPACT_ATOMS: atom_id res chain seq x y z
N MET A 1 -1.21 2.16 -2.86
CA MET A 1 -2.62 2.39 -2.48
C MET A 1 -2.66 3.49 -1.42
N ALA A 2 -3.63 4.40 -1.45
CA ALA A 2 -3.89 5.33 -0.36
C ALA A 2 -5.01 4.78 0.52
N ILE A 3 -4.87 4.83 1.86
CA ILE A 3 -5.87 4.29 2.78
C ILE A 3 -7.25 4.94 2.56
N THR A 4 -7.27 6.26 2.33
CA THR A 4 -8.41 7.13 1.99
C THR A 4 -8.92 7.02 0.57
N GLY A 5 -8.29 6.23 -0.31
CA GLY A 5 -8.59 6.23 -1.74
C GLY A 5 -8.25 7.55 -2.44
N ASN A 6 -7.79 8.57 -1.71
CA ASN A 6 -7.34 9.86 -2.21
C ASN A 6 -5.99 10.22 -1.58
N GLY A 7 -4.95 10.36 -2.41
CA GLY A 7 -3.60 10.72 -1.96
C GLY A 7 -3.48 12.10 -1.32
N ASN A 8 -4.47 12.98 -1.51
CA ASN A 8 -4.52 14.34 -0.95
C ASN A 8 -5.39 14.45 0.32
N ALA A 9 -5.66 13.34 1.01
CA ALA A 9 -6.48 13.36 2.22
C ALA A 9 -5.78 14.06 3.39
N SER A 10 -6.55 14.80 4.21
CA SER A 10 -6.04 15.47 5.41
C SER A 10 -5.75 14.48 6.54
N LYS A 11 -4.97 14.89 7.54
CA LYS A 11 -4.62 14.05 8.70
C LYS A 11 -5.88 13.61 9.48
N GLU A 12 -6.86 14.49 9.57
CA GLU A 12 -8.15 14.23 10.22
C GLU A 12 -8.97 13.19 9.45
N GLN A 13 -8.93 13.24 8.12
CA GLN A 13 -9.59 12.26 7.26
C GLN A 13 -8.93 10.88 7.40
N VAL A 14 -7.60 10.83 7.47
CA VAL A 14 -6.86 9.59 7.71
C VAL A 14 -7.20 9.01 9.09
N ALA A 15 -7.15 9.84 10.15
CA ALA A 15 -7.47 9.42 11.51
C ALA A 15 -8.93 8.95 11.67
N GLY A 16 -9.88 9.67 11.07
CA GLY A 16 -11.29 9.30 11.05
C GLY A 16 -11.54 7.95 10.36
N MET A 17 -10.83 7.69 9.26
CA MET A 17 -10.93 6.38 8.64
C MET A 17 -10.29 5.29 9.47
N LEU A 18 -9.08 5.49 10.00
CA LEU A 18 -8.43 4.50 10.86
C LEU A 18 -9.30 4.15 12.08
N LYS A 19 -9.98 5.13 12.66
CA LYS A 19 -10.97 4.92 13.73
C LYS A 19 -12.07 3.94 13.30
N ASN A 20 -12.66 4.16 12.13
CA ASN A 20 -13.73 3.33 11.60
C ASN A 20 -13.24 1.92 11.23
N LEU A 21 -12.09 1.81 10.56
CA LEU A 21 -11.50 0.54 10.14
C LEU A 21 -11.12 -0.35 11.32
N LEU A 22 -10.56 0.26 12.37
CA LEU A 22 -10.06 -0.45 13.55
C LEU A 22 -11.06 -0.47 14.71
N LYS A 23 -12.27 0.06 14.49
CA LYS A 23 -13.36 0.15 15.48
C LYS A 23 -12.89 0.76 16.82
N LEU A 24 -12.05 1.78 16.75
CA LEU A 24 -11.54 2.47 17.93
C LEU A 24 -12.63 3.39 18.49
N ALA A 25 -12.89 3.32 19.79
CA ALA A 25 -13.86 4.19 20.45
C ALA A 25 -13.46 5.67 20.35
N GLU A 26 -12.16 5.94 20.50
CA GLU A 26 -11.54 7.23 20.31
C GLU A 26 -10.21 7.05 19.59
N PHE A 27 -9.90 7.97 18.69
CA PHE A 27 -8.59 8.00 18.06
C PHE A 27 -7.74 9.02 18.82
N PRO A 28 -6.55 8.67 19.33
CA PRO A 28 -5.77 9.58 20.15
C PRO A 28 -5.18 10.70 19.26
N THR A 29 -5.95 11.77 19.07
CA THR A 29 -5.58 12.98 18.31
C THR A 29 -4.38 13.70 18.91
N LYS A 30 -4.03 13.38 20.16
CA LYS A 30 -2.81 13.83 20.85
C LYS A 30 -1.51 13.29 20.23
N TYR A 31 -1.57 12.16 19.51
CA TYR A 31 -0.41 11.50 18.91
C TYR A 31 -0.63 11.30 17.41
N LEU A 32 -0.74 12.39 16.65
CA LEU A 32 -0.93 12.33 15.20
C LEU A 32 0.18 11.55 14.48
N ASP A 33 1.42 11.54 15.00
CA ASP A 33 2.52 10.74 14.43
C ASP A 33 2.27 9.22 14.56
N ALA A 34 1.56 8.79 15.61
CA ALA A 34 1.18 7.39 15.76
C ALA A 34 0.12 6.97 14.73
N SER A 35 -0.68 7.92 14.24
CA SER A 35 -1.67 7.69 13.18
C SER A 35 -1.02 7.35 11.84
N ASP A 36 0.11 7.97 11.53
CA ASP A 36 0.86 7.72 10.30
C ASP A 36 1.46 6.31 10.31
N GLY A 37 2.04 5.89 11.44
CA GLY A 37 2.55 4.52 11.61
C GLY A 37 1.47 3.46 11.46
N LEU A 38 0.29 3.71 12.04
CA LEU A 38 -0.87 2.83 11.91
C LEU A 38 -1.42 2.80 10.48
N ALA A 39 -1.43 3.95 9.80
CA ALA A 39 -1.79 4.04 8.39
C ALA A 39 -0.86 3.22 7.52
N VAL A 40 0.45 3.30 7.74
CA VAL A 40 1.43 2.49 6.98
C VAL A 40 1.19 0.99 7.21
N ALA A 41 0.97 0.56 8.45
CA ALA A 41 0.72 -0.84 8.77
C ALA A 41 -0.57 -1.37 8.10
N VAL A 42 -1.66 -0.60 8.15
CA VAL A 42 -2.94 -0.97 7.52
C VAL A 42 -2.82 -0.96 5.99
N CYS A 43 -2.12 0.03 5.42
CA CYS A 43 -1.87 0.11 3.98
C CYS A 43 -1.03 -1.08 3.51
N HIS A 44 0.03 -1.42 4.25
CA HIS A 44 0.85 -2.59 4.00
C HIS A 44 0.00 -3.86 4.08
N HIS A 45 -0.82 -4.04 5.12
CA HIS A 45 -1.71 -5.20 5.26
C HIS A 45 -2.66 -5.36 4.06
N PHE A 46 -3.28 -4.26 3.60
CA PHE A 46 -4.14 -4.30 2.40
C PHE A 46 -3.35 -4.54 1.10
N ASN A 47 -2.08 -4.13 1.04
CA ASN A 47 -1.22 -4.38 -0.12
C ASN A 47 -0.48 -5.74 -0.05
N MET A 48 -0.41 -6.40 1.11
CA MET A 48 0.28 -7.70 1.29
C MET A 48 -0.37 -8.82 0.45
N GLY A 49 -1.65 -8.71 0.12
CA GLY A 49 -2.32 -9.60 -0.82
C GLY A 49 -1.88 -9.44 -2.28
N ASN A 50 -1.24 -8.32 -2.62
CA ASN A 50 -0.62 -8.04 -3.92
C ASN A 50 0.90 -8.26 -3.83
N MET A 51 1.33 -9.48 -3.49
CA MET A 51 2.72 -9.87 -3.78
C MET A 51 2.90 -9.79 -5.30
N ALA A 52 3.47 -8.70 -5.80
CA ALA A 52 3.86 -8.56 -7.19
C ALA A 52 5.00 -9.53 -7.46
N THR A 53 4.67 -10.76 -7.86
CA THR A 53 5.66 -11.78 -8.20
C THR A 53 6.20 -11.67 -9.61
N ASP A 54 5.68 -10.75 -10.45
CA ASP A 54 5.99 -10.79 -11.87
C ASP A 54 6.81 -9.59 -12.35
N LYS A 55 7.97 -9.93 -12.91
CA LYS A 55 8.70 -9.05 -13.82
C LYS A 55 7.78 -8.75 -15.00
N ASN A 56 7.35 -7.49 -15.10
CA ASN A 56 6.51 -7.05 -16.20
C ASN A 56 7.38 -6.79 -17.42
N TYR A 57 7.29 -7.68 -18.42
CA TYR A 57 7.98 -7.51 -19.69
C TYR A 57 7.08 -6.77 -20.67
N SER A 58 7.64 -5.75 -21.33
CA SER A 58 6.95 -4.94 -22.33
C SER A 58 6.69 -5.67 -23.66
N GLY A 59 7.24 -6.87 -23.83
CA GLY A 59 7.07 -7.70 -25.03
C GLY A 59 7.93 -8.97 -25.01
N TRP A 60 7.70 -9.85 -25.98
CA TRP A 60 8.43 -11.13 -26.07
C TRP A 60 9.94 -10.94 -26.28
N GLU A 61 10.31 -9.89 -27.00
CA GLU A 61 11.71 -9.55 -27.25
C GLU A 61 12.44 -9.14 -25.97
N SER A 62 11.82 -8.30 -25.13
CA SER A 62 12.42 -7.88 -23.85
C SER A 62 12.53 -9.07 -22.88
N PHE A 63 11.56 -9.97 -22.91
CA PHE A 63 11.62 -11.21 -22.14
C PHE A 63 12.78 -12.12 -22.54
N LEU A 64 12.97 -12.40 -23.83
CA LEU A 64 14.05 -13.27 -24.31
C LEU A 64 15.44 -12.66 -24.11
N LYS A 65 15.56 -11.34 -24.26
CA LYS A 65 16.81 -10.62 -24.00
C LYS A 65 17.25 -10.72 -22.55
N GLU A 66 16.31 -10.69 -21.61
CA GLU A 66 16.58 -10.76 -20.17
C GLU A 66 16.70 -12.18 -19.63
N ASN A 67 16.32 -13.19 -20.43
CA ASN A 67 16.45 -14.60 -20.06
C ASN A 67 17.15 -15.39 -21.19
N PRO A 68 18.41 -15.03 -21.50
CA PRO A 68 19.13 -15.57 -22.67
C PRO A 68 19.51 -17.05 -22.52
N ASP A 69 19.52 -17.56 -21.28
CA ASP A 69 19.67 -18.97 -20.94
C ASP A 69 18.50 -19.83 -21.43
N ARG A 70 17.37 -19.21 -21.77
CA ARG A 70 16.16 -19.87 -22.27
C ARG A 70 16.09 -19.95 -23.81
N LEU A 71 17.15 -19.52 -24.52
CA LEU A 71 17.26 -19.51 -25.99
C LEU A 71 17.89 -20.79 -26.59
N LYS A 72 17.89 -21.92 -25.88
CA LYS A 72 18.44 -23.20 -26.40
C LYS A 72 17.45 -24.00 -27.22
#